data_AF-A0A963JGD2-F1
#
_entry.id   AF-A0A963JGD2-F1
#
_cell.length_a   1.000
_cell.length_b   1.000
_cell.length_c   1.000
_cell.angle_alpha   90.00
_cell.angle_beta   90.00
_cell.angle_gamma   90.00
#
_symmetry.space_group_name_H-M   'P 1'
#
loop_
_entity.id
_entity.type
_entity.pdbx_description
1 polymer ?
#
loop_
_entity_poly.entity_id
_entity_poly.type
_entity_poly.pdbx_seq_one_letter_code
_entity_poly.pdbx_strand_id
1 'polypeptide(L)'
;MTWADVMAHPQLQDLPFKIELNRWGRIEMSPASNQHGKVQMDLGAELRQRPGGQVIAECSIQTSDGVRVADVAWISDARLAEMGQVTPFPHAPEVCVEIMSPGNSWAAMHIKAGLYLEAGAEEVWIQTLDGQRTVIKPPTG
;
A
#
# COMPACT_ATOMS: atom_id res chain seq x y z
N MET A 1 -19.50 2.43 5.18
CA MET A 1 -18.63 1.81 6.19
C MET A 1 -17.40 2.69 6.36
N THR A 2 -16.90 2.86 7.57
CA THR A 2 -15.63 3.50 7.89
C THR A 2 -14.53 2.45 8.05
N TRP A 3 -13.25 2.85 8.10
CA TRP A 3 -12.17 1.90 8.38
C TRP A 3 -12.28 1.29 9.79
N ALA A 4 -12.73 2.09 10.76
CA ALA A 4 -13.00 1.61 12.11
C ALA A 4 -14.09 0.51 12.12
N ASP A 5 -15.13 0.65 11.29
CA ASP A 5 -16.15 -0.39 11.14
C ASP A 5 -15.56 -1.67 10.54
N VAL A 6 -14.66 -1.56 9.54
CA VAL A 6 -13.96 -2.71 8.95
C VAL A 6 -13.17 -3.46 10.01
N MET A 7 -12.36 -2.74 10.79
CA MET A 7 -11.53 -3.33 11.86
C MET A 7 -12.34 -3.92 13.00
N ALA A 8 -13.54 -3.38 13.28
CA ALA A 8 -14.41 -3.90 14.34
C ALA A 8 -15.29 -5.07 13.89
N HIS A 9 -15.41 -5.32 12.58
CA HIS A 9 -16.36 -6.30 12.06
C HIS A 9 -15.85 -7.75 12.24
N PRO A 10 -16.55 -8.62 12.99
CA PRO A 10 -16.05 -9.96 13.30
C PRO A 10 -15.84 -10.86 12.09
N GLN A 11 -16.66 -10.71 11.04
CA GLN A 11 -16.57 -11.53 9.83
C GLN A 11 -15.46 -11.08 8.87
N LEU A 12 -14.82 -9.92 9.13
CA LEU A 12 -13.72 -9.42 8.32
C LEU A 12 -12.35 -9.73 8.93
N GLN A 13 -12.33 -10.32 10.12
CA GLN A 13 -11.11 -10.76 10.79
C GLN A 13 -10.56 -12.03 10.16
N ASP A 14 -9.23 -12.17 10.17
CA ASP A 14 -8.49 -13.39 9.77
C ASP A 14 -8.83 -13.93 8.37
N LEU A 15 -9.31 -13.04 7.49
CA LEU A 15 -9.58 -13.38 6.11
C LEU A 15 -8.29 -13.47 5.29
N PRO A 16 -8.16 -14.44 4.36
CA PRO A 16 -7.00 -14.56 3.47
C PRO A 16 -7.05 -13.56 2.30
N PHE A 17 -7.62 -12.37 2.53
CA PHE A 17 -7.80 -11.32 1.54
C PHE A 17 -7.13 -10.03 2.04
N LYS A 18 -6.46 -9.32 1.13
CA LYS A 18 -6.19 -7.90 1.32
C LYS A 18 -7.52 -7.15 1.28
N ILE A 19 -7.77 -6.29 2.27
CA ILE A 19 -9.00 -5.52 2.41
C ILE A 19 -8.68 -4.03 2.23
N GLU A 20 -9.41 -3.36 1.35
CA GLU A 20 -9.35 -1.91 1.13
C GLU A 20 -10.76 -1.32 1.21
N LEU A 21 -10.85 0.00 1.41
CA LEU A 21 -12.13 0.71 1.53
C LEU A 21 -12.14 1.93 0.64
N ASN A 22 -12.99 1.96 -0.38
CA ASN A 22 -13.06 3.09 -1.30
C ASN A 22 -13.90 4.27 -0.75
N ARG A 23 -13.93 5.40 -1.47
CA ARG A 23 -14.63 6.63 -1.06
C ARG A 23 -16.14 6.48 -0.86
N TRP A 24 -16.73 5.43 -1.41
CA TRP A 24 -18.14 5.10 -1.24
C TRP A 24 -18.39 4.21 -0.02
N GLY A 25 -17.36 3.92 0.78
CA GLY A 25 -17.42 3.03 1.92
C GLY A 25 -17.68 1.58 1.52
N ARG A 26 -17.26 1.17 0.32
CA ARG A 26 -17.34 -0.22 -0.17
C ARG A 26 -16.01 -0.92 0.02
N ILE A 27 -16.09 -2.15 0.50
CA ILE A 27 -14.92 -3.01 0.67
C ILE A 27 -14.50 -3.54 -0.71
N GLU A 28 -13.20 -3.48 -0.97
CA GLU A 28 -12.54 -4.12 -2.10
C GLU A 28 -11.60 -5.19 -1.55
N MET A 29 -11.70 -6.41 -2.07
CA MET A 29 -10.91 -7.55 -1.59
C MET A 29 -10.11 -8.16 -2.73
N SER A 30 -8.86 -8.51 -2.43
CA SER A 30 -8.00 -9.30 -3.33
C SER A 30 -7.50 -10.55 -2.61
N PRO A 31 -7.64 -11.75 -3.19
CA PRO A 31 -7.16 -12.99 -2.56
C PRO A 31 -5.65 -13.02 -2.47
N ALA A 32 -5.14 -13.59 -1.37
CA ALA A 32 -3.73 -13.96 -1.28
C ALA A 32 -3.37 -14.97 -2.39
N SER A 33 -2.17 -14.84 -2.95
CA SER A 33 -1.60 -15.84 -3.84
C SER A 33 -0.10 -16.03 -3.54
N ASN A 34 0.40 -17.25 -3.69
CA ASN A 34 1.79 -17.57 -3.34
C ASN A 34 2.81 -16.78 -4.17
N GLN A 35 2.53 -16.55 -5.46
CA GLN A 35 3.42 -15.78 -6.32
C GLN A 35 3.48 -14.30 -5.89
N HIS A 36 2.33 -13.71 -5.55
CA HIS A 36 2.27 -12.34 -5.03
C HIS A 36 3.02 -12.21 -3.71
N GLY A 37 2.77 -13.12 -2.75
CA GLY A 37 3.47 -13.13 -1.45
C GLY A 37 4.98 -13.32 -1.58
N LYS A 38 5.46 -14.13 -2.54
CA LYS A 38 6.90 -14.24 -2.84
C LYS A 38 7.48 -12.90 -3.31
N VAL A 39 6.83 -12.25 -4.28
CA VAL A 39 7.28 -10.95 -4.80
C VAL A 39 7.25 -9.88 -3.70
N GLN A 40 6.23 -9.89 -2.84
CA GLN A 40 6.12 -9.01 -1.68
C GLN A 40 7.33 -9.16 -0.74
N MET A 41 7.75 -10.40 -0.46
CA MET A 41 8.92 -10.65 0.39
C MET A 41 10.23 -10.21 -0.27
N ASP A 42 10.39 -10.45 -1.57
CA ASP A 42 11.58 -10.04 -2.33
C ASP A 42 11.71 -8.51 -2.34
N LEU A 43 10.61 -7.79 -2.62
CA LEU A 43 10.56 -6.32 -2.58
C LEU A 43 10.80 -5.77 -1.18
N GLY A 44 10.22 -6.41 -0.16
CA GLY A 44 10.46 -6.03 1.24
C GLY A 44 11.92 -6.20 1.64
N ALA A 45 12.58 -7.27 1.18
CA ALA A 45 14.01 -7.48 1.40
C ALA A 45 14.88 -6.44 0.69
N GLU A 46 14.51 -6.05 -0.53
CA GLU A 46 15.17 -4.96 -1.27
C GLU A 46 15.03 -3.63 -0.52
N LEU A 47 13.81 -3.25 -0.13
CA LEU A 47 13.57 -1.99 0.58
C LEU A 47 14.26 -1.93 1.94
N ARG A 48 14.42 -3.08 2.64
CA ARG A 48 15.17 -3.16 3.90
C ARG A 48 16.65 -2.79 3.77
N GLN A 49 17.21 -2.77 2.56
CA GLN A 49 18.59 -2.33 2.34
C GLN A 49 18.73 -0.80 2.45
N ARG A 50 17.63 -0.04 2.41
CA ARG A 50 17.64 1.42 2.60
C ARG A 50 17.89 1.73 4.09
N PRO A 51 18.89 2.57 4.41
CA PRO A 51 19.21 2.90 5.80
C PRO A 51 18.16 3.86 6.41
N GLY A 52 18.02 3.83 7.74
CA GLY A 52 17.25 4.84 8.49
C GLY A 52 15.73 4.75 8.32
N GLY A 53 15.18 3.54 8.28
CA GLY A 53 13.75 3.33 8.16
C GLY A 53 13.33 1.87 8.34
N GLN A 54 12.03 1.65 8.20
CA GLN A 54 11.38 0.36 8.39
C GLN A 54 10.58 -0.03 7.15
N VAL A 55 10.40 -1.35 6.97
CA VAL A 55 9.56 -1.91 5.92
C VAL A 55 8.29 -2.47 6.54
N ILE A 56 7.14 -2.06 5.99
CA ILE A 56 5.81 -2.46 6.44
C ILE A 56 5.14 -3.21 5.29
N ALA A 57 4.64 -4.41 5.57
CA ALA A 57 3.75 -5.13 4.66
C ALA A 57 2.30 -4.72 4.94
N GLU A 58 1.45 -4.72 3.92
CA GLU A 58 0.02 -4.39 4.04
C GLU A 58 -0.21 -3.05 4.76
N CYS A 59 0.46 -2.00 4.29
CA CYS A 59 0.45 -0.68 4.91
C CYS A 59 -0.84 0.08 4.58
N SER A 60 -1.75 0.20 5.55
CA SER A 60 -3.01 0.95 5.43
C SER A 60 -2.77 2.46 5.47
N ILE A 61 -3.22 3.17 4.44
CA ILE A 61 -3.00 4.61 4.23
C ILE A 61 -4.35 5.28 3.98
N GLN A 62 -4.62 6.36 4.70
CA GLN A 62 -5.75 7.23 4.41
C GLN A 62 -5.47 8.03 3.13
N THR A 63 -6.39 7.97 2.17
CA THR A 63 -6.31 8.69 0.90
C THR A 63 -7.61 9.46 0.63
N SER A 64 -7.63 10.28 -0.42
CA SER A 64 -8.84 10.95 -0.91
C SER A 64 -9.91 9.96 -1.40
N ASP A 65 -9.52 8.74 -1.77
CA ASP A 65 -10.41 7.67 -2.20
C ASP A 65 -10.76 6.68 -1.08
N GLY A 66 -10.57 7.03 0.19
CA GLY A 66 -10.76 6.12 1.33
C GLY A 66 -9.44 5.48 1.79
N VAL A 67 -9.49 4.27 2.36
CA VAL A 67 -8.29 3.58 2.84
C VAL A 67 -7.76 2.62 1.79
N ARG A 68 -6.53 2.87 1.38
CA ARG A 68 -5.77 2.02 0.45
C ARG A 68 -4.65 1.31 1.19
N VAL A 69 -4.35 0.09 0.77
CA VAL A 69 -3.36 -0.76 1.42
C VAL A 69 -2.25 -1.07 0.44
N ALA A 70 -1.06 -0.52 0.70
CA ALA A 70 0.14 -0.80 -0.08
C ALA A 70 0.66 -2.19 0.26
N ASP A 71 1.02 -2.98 -0.75
CA ASP A 71 1.54 -4.34 -0.54
C ASP A 71 2.83 -4.29 0.28
N VAL A 72 3.71 -3.34 -0.04
CA VAL A 72 4.93 -3.06 0.72
C VAL A 72 5.11 -1.54 0.80
N ALA A 73 5.59 -1.05 1.93
CA ALA A 73 6.02 0.33 2.07
C ALA A 73 7.36 0.41 2.80
N TRP A 74 8.16 1.42 2.47
CA TRP A 74 9.30 1.84 3.27
C TRP A 74 9.01 3.21 3.86
N ILE A 75 9.23 3.34 5.17
CA ILE A 75 9.03 4.55 5.95
C ILE A 75 10.31 4.93 6.67
N SER A 76 10.73 6.20 6.60
CA SER A 76 11.89 6.66 7.36
C SER A 76 11.62 6.67 8.86
N ASP A 77 12.67 6.56 9.68
CA ASP A 77 12.52 6.65 11.15
C ASP A 77 11.91 7.99 11.59
N ALA A 78 12.20 9.08 10.85
CA ALA A 78 11.65 10.40 11.11
C ALA A 78 10.14 10.45 10.83
N ARG A 79 9.70 10.00 9.64
CA ARG A 79 8.27 9.98 9.28
C ARG A 79 7.49 9.00 10.14
N LEU A 80 8.10 7.88 10.54
CA LEU A 80 7.48 6.95 11.48
C LEU A 80 7.33 7.56 12.89
N ALA A 81 8.31 8.32 13.37
CA ALA A 81 8.20 9.02 14.65
C ALA A 81 7.07 10.06 14.66
N GLU A 82 6.79 10.70 13.52
CA GLU A 82 5.68 11.64 13.37
C GLU A 82 4.31 10.95 13.34
N MET A 83 4.19 9.83 12.60
CA MET A 83 2.89 9.14 12.45
C MET A 83 2.58 8.17 13.59
N GLY A 84 3.58 7.69 14.31
CA GLY A 84 3.42 6.70 15.38
C GLY A 84 2.92 5.34 14.85
N GLN A 85 1.97 4.73 15.56
CA GLN A 85 1.39 3.41 15.24
C GLN A 85 -0.10 3.50 14.89
N VAL A 86 -0.55 4.65 14.38
CA VAL A 86 -1.97 4.84 14.04
C VAL A 86 -2.35 3.99 12.81
N THR A 87 -3.60 3.51 12.81
CA THR A 87 -4.17 2.82 11.65
C THR A 87 -5.51 3.46 11.25
N PRO A 88 -5.68 3.86 9.97
CA PRO A 88 -4.65 3.89 8.93
C PRO A 88 -3.62 5.01 9.18
N PHE A 89 -2.47 4.99 8.50
CA PHE A 89 -1.59 6.15 8.49
C PHE A 89 -2.28 7.35 7.83
N PRO A 90 -2.17 8.56 8.40
CA PRO A 90 -2.80 9.76 7.84
C PRO A 90 -2.11 10.25 6.57
N HIS A 91 -0.83 9.88 6.39
CA HIS A 91 -0.02 10.19 5.21
C HIS A 91 0.68 8.91 4.72
N ALA A 92 1.06 8.90 3.45
CA ALA A 92 1.79 7.79 2.88
C ALA A 92 3.25 7.76 3.38
N PRO A 93 3.83 6.57 3.62
CA PRO A 93 5.27 6.39 3.66
C PRO A 93 5.97 6.95 2.42
N GLU A 94 7.26 7.28 2.54
CA GLU A 94 8.05 7.84 1.44
C GLU A 94 8.02 6.95 0.20
N VAL A 95 8.10 5.62 0.39
CA VAL A 95 8.02 4.65 -0.69
C VAL A 95 6.82 3.73 -0.48
N CYS A 96 5.93 3.69 -1.45
CA CYS A 96 4.81 2.75 -1.49
C CYS A 96 4.95 1.81 -2.70
N VAL A 97 4.57 0.54 -2.55
CA VAL A 97 4.68 -0.47 -3.61
C VAL A 97 3.37 -1.21 -3.78
N GLU A 98 2.95 -1.36 -5.03
CA GLU A 98 1.86 -2.23 -5.47
C GLU A 98 2.40 -3.31 -6.39
N ILE A 99 1.89 -4.53 -6.23
CA ILE A 99 2.20 -5.68 -7.06
C ILE A 99 0.99 -5.97 -7.94
N MET A 100 1.19 -5.91 -9.26
CA MET A 100 0.16 -6.20 -10.25
C MET A 100 -0.30 -7.66 -10.11
N SER A 101 -1.58 -7.85 -9.83
CA SER A 101 -2.23 -9.17 -9.84
C SER A 101 -3.04 -9.38 -11.13
N PRO A 102 -3.39 -10.63 -11.51
CA PRO A 102 -4.07 -10.92 -12.80
C PRO A 102 -5.39 -10.15 -13.04
N GLY A 103 -6.07 -9.73 -11.97
CA GLY A 103 -7.30 -8.93 -12.05
C GLY A 103 -7.09 -7.41 -12.10
N ASN A 104 -5.86 -6.92 -11.96
CA ASN A 104 -5.58 -5.49 -11.98
C ASN A 104 -5.41 -4.97 -13.41
N SER A 105 -5.85 -3.74 -13.63
CA SER A 105 -5.51 -2.98 -14.84
C SER A 105 -4.42 -1.96 -14.50
N TRP A 106 -3.60 -1.63 -15.50
CA TRP A 106 -2.63 -0.53 -15.38
C TRP A 106 -3.29 0.79 -14.97
N ALA A 107 -4.48 1.08 -15.47
CA ALA A 107 -5.22 2.28 -15.10
C ALA A 107 -5.55 2.29 -13.59
N ALA A 108 -6.05 1.18 -13.05
CA ALA A 108 -6.33 1.07 -11.62
C ALA A 108 -5.06 1.24 -10.76
N MET A 109 -3.93 0.66 -11.17
CA MET A 109 -2.65 0.80 -10.45
C MET A 109 -2.10 2.22 -10.51
N HIS A 110 -2.22 2.91 -11.65
CA HIS A 110 -1.80 4.31 -11.75
C HIS A 110 -2.69 5.24 -10.92
N ILE A 111 -3.99 4.97 -10.84
CA ILE A 111 -4.89 5.70 -9.94
C ILE A 111 -4.43 5.51 -8.49
N LYS A 112 -4.15 4.27 -8.08
CA LYS A 112 -3.68 3.97 -6.72
C LYS A 112 -2.33 4.63 -6.41
N ALA A 113 -1.41 4.62 -7.37
CA ALA A 113 -0.15 5.36 -7.25
C ALA A 113 -0.38 6.87 -7.08
N GLY A 114 -1.27 7.46 -7.87
CA GLY A 114 -1.66 8.87 -7.73
C GLY A 114 -2.20 9.19 -6.33
N LEU A 115 -3.01 8.31 -5.74
CA LEU A 115 -3.53 8.48 -4.38
C LEU A 115 -2.43 8.47 -3.33
N TYR A 116 -1.42 7.62 -3.48
CA TYR A 116 -0.28 7.60 -2.56
C TYR A 116 0.59 8.85 -2.69
N LEU A 117 0.83 9.32 -3.91
CA LEU A 117 1.55 10.57 -4.15
C LEU A 117 0.79 11.78 -3.57
N GLU A 118 -0.53 11.83 -3.75
CA GLU A 118 -1.39 12.84 -3.12
C GLU A 118 -1.32 12.77 -1.59
N ALA A 119 -1.23 11.56 -1.03
CA ALA A 119 -1.08 11.33 0.41
C ALA A 119 0.35 11.57 0.94
N GLY A 120 1.30 11.96 0.10
CA GLY A 120 2.66 12.36 0.50
C GLY A 120 3.78 11.36 0.20
N ALA A 121 3.52 10.31 -0.59
CA ALA A 121 4.59 9.43 -1.06
C ALA A 121 5.54 10.18 -2.00
N GLU A 122 6.83 9.90 -1.89
CA GLU A 122 7.89 10.47 -2.73
C GLU A 122 8.20 9.57 -3.92
N GLU A 123 7.89 8.29 -3.79
CA GLU A 123 8.14 7.26 -4.77
C GLU A 123 7.07 6.17 -4.67
N VAL A 124 6.46 5.79 -5.80
CA VAL A 124 5.56 4.65 -5.88
C VAL A 124 6.07 3.64 -6.90
N TRP A 125 6.16 2.38 -6.51
CA TRP A 125 6.53 1.29 -7.41
C TRP A 125 5.29 0.49 -7.80
N ILE A 126 5.16 0.20 -9.09
CA ILE A 126 4.25 -0.83 -9.60
C ILE A 126 5.12 -1.97 -10.12
N GLN A 127 5.03 -3.13 -9.48
CA GLN A 127 5.81 -4.32 -9.79
C GLN A 127 4.91 -5.39 -10.42
N THR A 128 5.25 -5.89 -11.60
CA THR A 128 4.58 -7.06 -12.18
C THR A 128 5.17 -8.36 -11.63
N LEU A 129 4.38 -9.45 -11.67
CA LEU A 129 4.80 -10.77 -11.16
C LEU A 129 5.99 -11.39 -11.91
N ASP A 130 6.26 -10.94 -13.14
CA ASP A 130 7.39 -11.36 -13.99
C ASP A 130 8.62 -10.45 -13.84
N GLY A 131 8.56 -9.44 -12.96
CA GLY A 131 9.73 -8.65 -12.58
C GLY A 131 9.84 -7.26 -13.21
N GLN A 132 8.91 -6.84 -14.08
CA GLN A 132 8.90 -5.47 -14.59
C GLN A 132 8.50 -4.47 -13.49
N ARG A 133 9.29 -3.39 -13.36
CA ARG A 133 9.01 -2.30 -12.43
C ARG A 133 8.73 -1.00 -13.17
N THR A 134 7.69 -0.31 -12.75
CA THR A 134 7.46 1.10 -13.06
C THR A 134 7.63 1.90 -11.78
N VAL A 135 8.44 2.96 -11.82
CA VAL A 135 8.61 3.91 -10.71
C VAL A 135 7.94 5.21 -11.08
N ILE A 136 7.03 5.66 -10.22
CA ILE A 136 6.26 6.89 -10.37
C ILE A 136 6.68 7.83 -9.24
N LYS A 137 6.96 9.09 -9.57
CA LYS A 137 7.34 10.13 -8.61
C LYS A 137 6.40 11.32 -8.76
N PRO A 138 6.28 12.20 -7.75
CA PRO A 138 5.57 13.46 -7.89
C PRO A 138 6.13 14.27 -9.08
N PRO A 139 5.33 15.12 -9.73
CA PRO A 139 5.85 16.05 -10.72
C PRO A 139 6.96 16.89 -10.07
N THR A 140 8.13 16.95 -10.70
CA THR A 140 9.12 17.97 -10.34
C THR A 140 8.55 19.33 -10.72
N GLY A 141 8.40 20.20 -9.73
CA GLY A 141 8.03 21.60 -9.95
C GLY A 141 9.05 22.38 -10.78
#